data_AF-A0A1H2QIV9-F1
#
_entry.id   AF-A0A1H2QIV9-F1
#
_cell.length_a   1.000
_cell.length_b   1.000
_cell.length_c   1.000
_cell.angle_alpha   90.00
_cell.angle_beta   90.00
_cell.angle_gamma   90.00
#
_symmetry.space_group_name_H-M   'P 1'
#
loop_
_entity.id
_entity.type
_entity.pdbx_description
1 polymer ?
#
loop_
_entity_poly.entity_id
_entity_poly.type
_entity_poly.pdbx_seq_one_letter_code
_entity_poly.pdbx_strand_id
1 'polypeptide(L)'
;MRALFSAVCLIVFFQLQVSAQNSPDCRTAIPVCADAPIMGTTDGGGDIDDFDPEVITQTGCLEKGSVSSANIENNSAWYVFRAGTNGQIGFDIEALPVNPGGPITAEWDFALYGPFDEDSGANYCTIIGDGSAQPIRCNYEYNDTGFTGIGVNPVDGREGAPFVKASQNTYDEWLNVTEGEIYYLYINNYNTNFDDEPEDFILTFTGSSVDEDQDTALDCTLRDEFLGFDIVACEGDPDIVLSALNSPAGPNLNNITWTVDWDDDGTIDQVLATGATETEYTVSSPDSGRYFVSIENSLGQIYSDDVLITFYGQPELDEVRIIDDLVSSDQTDPYNVEIVPVGDGDYEYAINGGEFQDSPIFYDVPPGVNTVVINDKNGCGTSEPAEFLVVGYPKFFTPNGDGIYDTWNVLGVEQLTNPVIYIFDRYGKLLKQLDTNLGWDGTFNGRDMPSSDYWFRLDYDKDEDGVIVATQVRRHFSLVR
;
A
#
# COMPACT_ATOMS: atom_id res chain seq x y z
N MET A 1 -6.46 6.39 82.13
CA MET A 1 -6.30 5.19 81.29
C MET A 1 -7.70 4.83 80.79
N ARG A 2 -8.20 5.36 79.66
CA ARG A 2 -7.82 5.17 78.25
C ARG A 2 -7.79 3.69 77.83
N ALA A 3 -8.78 3.30 77.03
CA ALA A 3 -8.58 2.51 75.81
C ALA A 3 -9.83 2.69 74.92
N LEU A 4 -9.71 3.55 73.91
CA LEU A 4 -10.59 3.62 72.74
C LEU A 4 -10.17 2.49 71.81
N PHE A 5 -11.12 1.70 71.29
CA PHE A 5 -10.87 0.78 70.19
C PHE A 5 -10.75 1.57 68.89
N SER A 6 -9.58 1.50 68.25
CA SER A 6 -9.35 2.02 66.90
C SER A 6 -9.51 0.86 65.93
N ALA A 7 -10.52 0.91 65.07
CA ALA A 7 -10.64 0.02 63.93
C ALA A 7 -9.68 0.53 62.84
N VAL A 8 -8.65 -0.25 62.53
CA VAL A 8 -7.75 0.00 61.40
C VAL A 8 -8.43 -0.61 60.18
N CYS A 9 -8.95 0.24 59.28
CA CYS A 9 -9.25 -0.18 57.91
C CYS A 9 -7.92 -0.45 57.21
N LEU A 10 -7.62 -1.72 56.92
CA LEU A 10 -6.63 -2.07 55.90
C LEU A 10 -7.26 -1.73 54.54
N ILE A 11 -6.83 -0.61 53.96
CA ILE A 11 -6.99 -0.36 52.54
C ILE A 11 -5.94 -1.22 51.85
N VAL A 12 -6.37 -2.37 51.32
CA VAL A 12 -5.57 -3.15 50.39
C VAL A 12 -5.60 -2.38 49.08
N PHE A 13 -4.51 -1.69 48.76
CA PHE A 13 -4.26 -1.21 47.40
C PHE A 13 -4.09 -2.46 46.53
N PHE A 14 -5.16 -2.89 45.86
CA PHE A 14 -5.00 -3.67 44.65
C PHE A 14 -4.30 -2.73 43.66
N GLN A 15 -3.06 -3.05 43.30
CA GLN A 15 -2.48 -2.49 42.10
C GLN A 15 -3.28 -3.06 40.94
N LEU A 16 -4.18 -2.24 40.39
CA LEU A 16 -4.68 -2.44 39.04
C LEU A 16 -3.43 -2.30 38.16
N GLN A 17 -2.94 -3.41 37.63
CA GLN A 17 -2.02 -3.33 36.50
C GLN A 17 -2.89 -2.92 35.32
N VAL A 18 -2.80 -1.63 34.97
CA VAL A 18 -3.24 -1.17 33.67
C VAL A 18 -2.10 -1.55 32.74
N SER A 19 -2.34 -2.51 31.85
CA SER A 19 -1.38 -2.79 30.78
C SER A 19 -1.45 -1.63 29.81
N ALA A 20 -0.32 -0.98 29.53
CA ALA A 20 -0.21 -0.07 28.41
C ALA A 20 -0.38 -0.87 27.11
N GLN A 21 -1.05 -0.27 26.13
CA GLN A 21 -1.26 -0.89 24.83
C GLN A 21 -0.15 -0.44 23.89
N ASN A 22 0.31 -1.35 23.04
CA ASN A 22 1.21 -1.04 21.92
C ASN A 22 0.72 -1.77 20.68
N SER A 23 0.75 -1.07 19.54
CA SER A 23 0.70 -1.66 18.21
C SER A 23 1.87 -1.06 17.45
N PRO A 24 2.94 -1.82 17.23
CA PRO A 24 4.13 -1.31 16.55
C PRO A 24 3.96 -1.26 15.02
N ASP A 25 2.92 -1.88 14.44
CA ASP A 25 2.71 -1.93 12.98
C ASP A 25 1.53 -1.05 12.53
N CYS A 26 1.71 -0.27 11.46
CA CYS A 26 0.68 0.63 10.91
C CYS A 26 -0.66 -0.08 10.66
N ARG A 27 -0.62 -1.32 10.14
CA ARG A 27 -1.81 -2.10 9.77
C ARG A 27 -2.70 -2.45 10.97
N THR A 28 -2.16 -2.42 12.18
CA THR A 28 -2.90 -2.70 13.41
C THR A 28 -2.99 -1.47 14.33
N ALA A 29 -2.76 -0.27 13.77
CA ALA A 29 -2.77 1.00 14.50
C ALA A 29 -3.98 1.11 15.43
N ILE A 30 -3.72 1.50 16.69
CA ILE A 30 -4.75 1.51 17.73
C ILE A 30 -5.71 2.68 17.49
N PRO A 31 -7.02 2.44 17.34
CA PRO A 31 -8.01 3.51 17.28
C PRO A 31 -8.10 4.27 18.60
N VAL A 32 -8.06 5.60 18.53
CA VAL A 32 -8.09 6.46 19.72
C VAL A 32 -9.15 7.55 19.66
N CYS A 33 -9.59 7.97 20.85
CA CYS A 33 -10.46 9.12 21.04
C CYS A 33 -9.84 10.12 22.03
N ALA A 34 -10.40 11.33 22.07
CA ALA A 34 -9.92 12.40 22.93
C ALA A 34 -10.48 12.34 24.35
N ASP A 35 -11.43 11.45 24.66
CA ASP A 35 -12.20 11.39 25.93
C ASP A 35 -11.37 11.14 27.20
N ALA A 36 -10.16 10.59 27.06
CA ALA A 36 -9.22 10.41 28.16
C ALA A 36 -7.75 10.39 27.67
N PRO A 37 -6.78 10.65 28.57
CA PRO A 37 -5.37 10.39 28.28
C PRO A 37 -5.14 8.90 28.00
N ILE A 38 -4.32 8.62 26.99
CA ILE A 38 -3.97 7.27 26.53
C ILE A 38 -2.59 6.92 27.08
N MET A 39 -2.48 5.79 27.77
CA MET A 39 -1.22 5.25 28.27
C MET A 39 -0.64 4.30 27.23
N GLY A 40 0.41 4.74 26.55
CA GLY A 40 1.14 3.94 25.57
C GLY A 40 2.46 3.43 26.15
N THR A 41 2.95 2.33 25.57
CA THR A 41 4.31 1.83 25.78
C THR A 41 4.85 1.47 24.40
N THR A 42 6.14 1.64 24.16
CA THR A 42 6.74 1.12 22.92
C THR A 42 7.78 0.07 23.22
N ASP A 43 7.70 -1.03 22.48
CA ASP A 43 8.73 -2.06 22.44
C ASP A 43 8.87 -2.56 21.00
N GLY A 44 10.12 -2.61 20.51
CA GLY A 44 10.42 -3.22 19.21
C GLY A 44 9.90 -2.47 17.98
N GLY A 45 10.11 -3.04 16.81
CA GLY A 45 9.67 -2.46 15.53
C GLY A 45 8.50 -3.21 14.89
N GLY A 46 7.80 -4.05 15.65
CA GLY A 46 6.72 -4.88 15.11
C GLY A 46 7.19 -6.07 14.31
N ASP A 47 6.22 -6.77 13.74
CA ASP A 47 6.44 -7.95 12.90
C ASP A 47 6.64 -7.56 11.43
N ILE A 48 6.12 -6.39 11.02
CA ILE A 48 6.23 -5.79 9.70
C ILE A 48 7.12 -4.55 9.82
N ASP A 49 8.10 -4.43 8.92
CA ASP A 49 8.84 -3.17 8.77
C ASP A 49 8.01 -2.24 7.88
N ASP A 50 7.31 -1.29 8.48
CA ASP A 50 6.41 -0.34 7.82
C ASP A 50 7.16 0.55 6.82
N PHE A 51 8.49 0.70 6.96
CA PHE A 51 9.33 1.47 6.07
C PHE A 51 10.53 0.63 5.59
N ASP A 52 10.39 0.01 4.41
CA ASP A 52 11.46 -0.83 3.83
C ASP A 52 12.83 -0.11 3.94
N PRO A 53 13.76 -0.61 4.76
CA PRO A 53 14.96 0.13 5.13
C PRO A 53 16.01 0.18 4.01
N GLU A 54 15.82 -0.59 2.93
CA GLU A 54 16.63 -0.53 1.71
C GLU A 54 16.11 0.52 0.72
N VAL A 55 14.81 0.81 0.75
CA VAL A 55 14.11 1.71 -0.19
C VAL A 55 13.80 3.06 0.46
N ILE A 56 13.20 3.05 1.65
CA ILE A 56 12.75 4.21 2.40
C ILE A 56 13.72 4.49 3.54
N THR A 57 14.48 5.58 3.37
CA THR A 57 15.48 6.03 4.36
C THR A 57 15.07 7.32 5.07
N GLN A 58 13.93 7.89 4.69
CA GLN A 58 13.37 9.09 5.29
C GLN A 58 11.86 9.12 5.05
N THR A 59 11.09 9.47 6.08
CA THR A 59 9.67 9.84 5.98
C THR A 59 9.44 11.18 6.67
N GLY A 60 9.17 12.22 5.88
CA GLY A 60 9.17 13.61 6.35
C GLY A 60 10.48 13.99 7.03
N CYS A 61 10.43 14.21 8.35
CA CYS A 61 11.60 14.57 9.15
C CYS A 61 12.24 13.41 9.90
N LEU A 62 11.59 12.24 9.95
CA LEU A 62 12.19 11.06 10.52
C LEU A 62 13.13 10.46 9.48
N GLU A 63 14.39 10.28 9.86
CA GLU A 63 15.44 9.73 8.99
C GLU A 63 15.96 8.43 9.59
N LYS A 64 16.30 7.48 8.72
CA LYS A 64 17.01 6.26 9.11
C LYS A 64 18.30 6.68 9.81
N GLY A 65 18.44 6.31 11.07
CA GLY A 65 19.57 6.81 11.86
C GLY A 65 20.93 6.28 11.38
N SER A 66 22.01 6.87 11.90
CA SER A 66 23.36 6.72 11.33
C SER A 66 24.05 5.36 11.58
N VAL A 67 23.42 4.42 12.29
CA VAL A 67 23.98 3.09 12.55
C VAL A 67 23.26 2.06 11.69
N SER A 68 23.94 0.99 11.26
CA SER A 68 23.37 0.01 10.31
C SER A 68 22.18 -0.79 10.85
N SER A 69 21.92 -0.74 12.16
CA SER A 69 20.76 -1.35 12.82
C SER A 69 19.60 -0.37 13.01
N ALA A 70 19.76 0.88 12.59
CA ALA A 70 18.74 1.90 12.70
C ALA A 70 17.78 1.76 11.53
N ASN A 71 16.55 1.37 11.80
CA ASN A 71 15.44 1.57 10.88
C ASN A 71 14.70 2.84 11.29
N ILE A 72 13.84 3.36 10.41
CA ILE A 72 12.92 4.44 10.79
C ILE A 72 12.03 3.94 11.93
N GLU A 73 11.55 2.71 11.76
CA GLU A 73 10.87 1.89 12.74
C GLU A 73 11.77 1.40 13.87
N ASN A 74 11.69 2.05 15.04
CA ASN A 74 12.46 1.65 16.22
C ASN A 74 11.72 1.96 17.53
N ASN A 75 11.19 0.93 18.20
CA ASN A 75 10.30 1.09 19.36
C ASN A 75 9.11 1.95 18.98
N SER A 76 8.35 1.43 18.02
CA SER A 76 7.22 2.11 17.39
C SER A 76 5.92 1.88 18.14
N ALA A 77 5.03 2.86 18.00
CA ALA A 77 3.61 2.73 18.23
C ALA A 77 2.82 3.50 17.17
N TRP A 78 1.77 2.87 16.66
CA TRP A 78 0.82 3.47 15.74
C TRP A 78 -0.54 3.66 16.38
N TYR A 79 -1.09 4.84 16.17
CA TYR A 79 -2.45 5.19 16.55
C TYR A 79 -3.18 5.77 15.35
N VAL A 80 -4.48 5.56 15.31
CA VAL A 80 -5.34 6.13 14.28
C VAL A 80 -6.50 6.88 14.91
N PHE A 81 -6.83 8.04 14.37
CA PHE A 81 -7.99 8.81 14.81
C PHE A 81 -8.72 9.44 13.63
N ARG A 82 -10.02 9.64 13.83
CA ARG A 82 -10.90 10.35 12.90
C ARG A 82 -11.38 11.63 13.57
N ALA A 83 -11.28 12.75 12.85
CA ALA A 83 -11.81 14.01 13.34
C ALA A 83 -13.35 13.93 13.45
N GLY A 84 -13.88 14.10 14.67
CA GLY A 84 -15.33 14.05 14.92
C GLY A 84 -16.03 15.39 14.69
N THR A 85 -15.28 16.49 14.76
CA THR A 85 -15.78 17.84 14.47
C THR A 85 -14.73 18.70 13.76
N ASN A 86 -15.20 19.68 12.99
CA ASN A 86 -14.33 20.70 12.39
C ASN A 86 -13.64 21.53 13.48
N GLY A 87 -12.36 21.87 13.33
CA GLY A 87 -11.68 22.73 14.29
C GLY A 87 -10.16 22.60 14.27
N GLN A 88 -9.54 22.96 15.39
CA GLN A 88 -8.13 22.69 15.62
C GLN A 88 -7.97 21.51 16.57
N ILE A 89 -7.12 20.57 16.17
CA ILE A 89 -6.67 19.44 16.98
C ILE A 89 -5.16 19.55 17.16
N GLY A 90 -4.71 19.18 18.34
CA GLY A 90 -3.33 18.94 18.68
C GLY A 90 -3.25 17.77 19.66
N PHE A 91 -2.04 17.46 20.10
CA PHE A 91 -1.83 16.46 21.13
C PHE A 91 -0.49 16.71 21.83
N ASP A 92 -0.41 16.21 23.05
CA ASP A 92 0.79 16.18 23.87
C ASP A 92 1.23 14.72 24.02
N ILE A 93 2.50 14.42 23.75
CA ILE A 93 3.17 13.17 24.09
C ILE A 93 4.09 13.46 25.27
N GLU A 94 3.70 12.99 26.46
CA GLU A 94 4.47 13.10 27.70
C GLU A 94 5.35 11.88 27.90
N ALA A 95 6.66 12.08 27.98
CA ALA A 95 7.59 11.01 28.33
C ALA A 95 7.54 10.67 29.82
N LEU A 96 7.40 9.38 30.13
CA LEU A 96 7.38 8.89 31.50
C LEU A 96 8.73 8.24 31.87
N PRO A 97 9.16 8.32 33.14
CA PRO A 97 10.33 7.61 33.60
C PRO A 97 10.01 6.12 33.80
N VAL A 98 10.88 5.23 33.31
CA VAL A 98 10.80 3.76 33.48
C VAL A 98 10.51 3.36 34.94
N ASN A 99 11.11 4.09 35.88
CA ASN A 99 10.82 3.95 37.31
C ASN A 99 10.19 5.22 37.85
N PRO A 100 9.07 5.14 38.62
CA PRO A 100 8.43 6.32 39.19
C PRO A 100 9.41 7.22 39.96
N GLY A 101 9.56 8.48 39.51
CA GLY A 101 10.46 9.48 40.09
C GLY A 101 11.93 9.38 39.65
N GLY A 102 12.24 8.49 38.70
CA GLY A 102 13.53 8.43 38.00
C GLY A 102 13.70 9.54 36.95
N PRO A 103 14.87 9.62 36.30
CA PRO A 103 15.04 10.47 35.14
C PRO A 103 14.18 9.96 33.97
N ILE A 104 13.68 10.88 33.15
CA ILE A 104 13.12 10.56 31.84
C ILE A 104 14.29 10.30 30.90
N THR A 105 14.25 9.15 30.22
CA THR A 105 15.25 8.73 29.24
C THR A 105 14.68 8.72 27.83
N ALA A 106 13.39 8.43 27.69
CA ALA A 106 12.68 8.47 26.42
C ALA A 106 12.75 9.84 25.75
N GLU A 107 13.00 9.79 24.45
CA GLU A 107 12.95 10.92 23.53
C GLU A 107 12.00 10.53 22.42
N TRP A 108 10.74 10.97 22.55
CA TRP A 108 9.69 10.62 21.60
C TRP A 108 9.79 11.49 20.36
N ASP A 109 9.88 10.81 19.22
CA ASP A 109 9.73 11.38 17.90
C ASP A 109 8.34 11.02 17.37
N PHE A 110 7.80 11.83 16.46
CA PHE A 110 6.52 11.48 15.84
C PHE A 110 6.42 11.93 14.39
N ALA A 111 5.55 11.25 13.65
CA ALA A 111 5.07 11.67 12.34
C ALA A 111 3.56 11.46 12.26
N LEU A 112 2.85 12.45 11.74
CA LEU A 112 1.40 12.39 11.54
C LEU A 112 1.11 12.40 10.04
N TYR A 113 0.39 11.39 9.57
CA TYR A 113 -0.01 11.22 8.18
C TYR A 113 -1.51 11.47 8.02
N GLY A 114 -1.90 11.91 6.81
CA GLY A 114 -3.26 12.27 6.45
C GLY A 114 -3.36 13.71 5.91
N PRO A 115 -4.56 14.29 5.79
CA PRO A 115 -5.84 13.64 6.00
C PRO A 115 -6.07 12.55 4.95
N PHE A 116 -6.57 11.40 5.41
CA PHE A 116 -7.10 10.35 4.55
C PHE A 116 -8.63 10.36 4.56
N ASP A 117 -9.20 9.78 3.51
CA ASP A 117 -10.65 9.73 3.28
C ASP A 117 -11.06 8.26 3.13
N GLU A 118 -11.84 7.76 4.08
CA GLU A 118 -12.35 6.37 4.13
C GLU A 118 -12.97 5.93 2.80
N ASP A 119 -13.63 6.85 2.10
CA ASP A 119 -14.31 6.56 0.83
C ASP A 119 -13.34 6.42 -0.36
N SER A 120 -12.04 6.67 -0.17
CA SER A 120 -11.03 6.59 -1.24
C SER A 120 -10.72 5.16 -1.67
N GLY A 121 -10.94 4.17 -0.80
CA GLY A 121 -10.54 2.78 -1.02
C GLY A 121 -9.03 2.56 -1.07
N ALA A 122 -8.23 3.55 -0.67
CA ALA A 122 -6.77 3.43 -0.67
C ALA A 122 -6.27 2.67 0.58
N ASN A 123 -5.23 1.86 0.41
CA ASN A 123 -4.50 1.29 1.53
C ASN A 123 -3.53 2.34 2.11
N TYR A 124 -3.90 2.96 3.25
CA TYR A 124 -3.12 4.04 3.85
C TYR A 124 -1.74 3.61 4.31
N CYS A 125 -1.60 2.42 4.89
CA CYS A 125 -0.31 1.94 5.35
C CYS A 125 0.63 1.64 4.19
N THR A 126 0.14 1.17 3.05
CA THR A 126 0.96 1.02 1.83
C THR A 126 1.47 2.38 1.34
N ILE A 127 0.59 3.37 1.18
CA ILE A 127 1.04 4.69 0.67
C ILE A 127 1.91 5.45 1.68
N ILE A 128 1.79 5.16 2.98
CA ILE A 128 2.71 5.67 4.00
C ILE A 128 4.06 4.95 3.87
N GLY A 129 4.04 3.62 3.81
CA GLY A 129 5.23 2.77 3.81
C GLY A 129 6.06 2.85 2.53
N ASP A 130 5.46 3.17 1.38
CA ASP A 130 6.18 3.42 0.12
C ASP A 130 6.64 4.88 -0.05
N GLY A 131 6.27 5.76 0.89
CA GLY A 131 6.63 7.17 0.92
C GLY A 131 5.80 8.07 0.00
N SER A 132 4.76 7.56 -0.68
CA SER A 132 3.82 8.35 -1.47
C SER A 132 3.07 9.39 -0.63
N ALA A 133 2.72 9.01 0.61
CA ALA A 133 2.20 9.90 1.63
C ALA A 133 3.34 10.41 2.52
N GLN A 134 3.55 11.72 2.52
CA GLN A 134 4.49 12.38 3.44
C GLN A 134 3.73 12.89 4.67
N PRO A 135 4.35 12.87 5.86
CA PRO A 135 3.68 13.33 7.06
C PRO A 135 3.43 14.84 6.97
N ILE A 136 2.25 15.24 7.45
CA ILE A 136 1.81 16.63 7.48
C ILE A 136 2.33 17.38 8.71
N ARG A 137 2.72 16.64 9.75
CA ARG A 137 3.34 17.13 10.99
C ARG A 137 4.36 16.10 11.43
N CYS A 138 5.51 16.54 11.89
CA CYS A 138 6.48 15.59 12.42
C CYS A 138 7.53 16.29 13.29
N ASN A 139 8.12 15.52 14.19
CA ASN A 139 9.13 16.01 15.11
C ASN A 139 10.19 14.94 15.38
N TYR A 140 11.46 15.36 15.55
CA TYR A 140 12.56 14.46 15.91
C TYR A 140 13.59 15.10 16.87
N GLU A 141 13.22 16.20 17.54
CA GLU A 141 14.20 17.07 18.21
C GLU A 141 14.23 16.88 19.72
N TYR A 142 15.44 17.02 20.27
CA TYR A 142 15.67 16.87 21.69
C TYR A 142 14.88 17.86 22.53
N ASN A 143 14.16 17.29 23.49
CA ASN A 143 13.19 17.99 24.30
C ASN A 143 13.70 18.23 25.72
N ASP A 144 13.58 19.47 26.20
CA ASP A 144 13.98 19.90 27.54
C ASP A 144 12.84 19.92 28.57
N THR A 145 11.60 19.61 28.15
CA THR A 145 10.39 19.62 28.98
C THR A 145 9.81 18.24 29.27
N GLY A 146 10.18 17.22 28.50
CA GLY A 146 9.54 15.90 28.54
C GLY A 146 8.24 15.80 27.72
N PHE A 147 7.82 16.90 27.07
CA PHE A 147 6.68 16.94 26.14
C PHE A 147 7.07 17.26 24.69
N THR A 148 6.52 16.51 23.73
CA THR A 148 6.52 16.83 22.30
C THR A 148 5.09 16.80 21.77
N GLY A 149 4.79 17.37 20.61
CA GLY A 149 3.45 17.24 20.02
C GLY A 149 3.02 18.33 19.04
N ILE A 150 1.72 18.61 19.02
CA ILE A 150 1.08 19.60 18.15
C ILE A 150 0.29 20.58 19.01
N GLY A 151 0.48 21.89 18.80
CA GLY A 151 -0.28 22.93 19.49
C GLY A 151 0.61 23.79 20.39
N VAL A 152 0.43 23.72 21.70
CA VAL A 152 1.16 24.57 22.67
C VAL A 152 1.73 23.71 23.77
N ASN A 153 3.05 23.81 24.00
CA ASN A 153 3.71 23.05 25.05
C ASN A 153 3.12 23.40 26.43
N PRO A 154 2.66 22.40 27.22
CA PRO A 154 1.95 22.64 28.47
C PRO A 154 2.85 23.12 29.62
N VAL A 155 4.18 22.96 29.49
CA VAL A 155 5.16 23.32 30.53
C VAL A 155 5.66 24.75 30.38
N ASP A 156 6.06 25.14 29.17
CA ASP A 156 6.69 26.45 28.90
C ASP A 156 5.80 27.43 28.11
N GLY A 157 4.66 26.97 27.60
CA GLY A 157 3.70 27.78 26.83
C GLY A 157 4.17 28.12 25.42
N ARG A 158 5.20 27.42 24.89
CA ARG A 158 5.70 27.62 23.54
C ARG A 158 4.66 27.18 22.52
N GLU A 159 4.19 28.13 21.70
CA GLU A 159 3.36 27.81 20.54
C GLU A 159 4.19 27.04 19.50
N GLY A 160 3.61 25.97 18.98
CA GLY A 160 4.20 25.18 17.92
C GLY A 160 4.34 25.98 16.64
N ALA A 161 5.38 25.67 15.88
CA ALA A 161 5.70 26.35 14.63
C ALA A 161 5.69 25.35 13.48
N PRO A 162 5.51 25.79 12.23
CA PRO A 162 5.62 24.90 11.08
C PRO A 162 6.94 24.14 11.08
N PHE A 163 6.90 22.84 10.76
CA PHE A 163 8.10 22.06 10.56
C PHE A 163 8.97 22.65 9.43
N VAL A 164 10.28 22.72 9.67
CA VAL A 164 11.29 23.04 8.66
C VAL A 164 12.43 22.03 8.83
N LYS A 165 13.00 21.53 7.74
CA LYS A 165 14.16 20.62 7.82
C LYS A 165 15.28 21.26 8.65
N ALA A 166 15.75 20.56 9.71
CA ALA A 166 16.66 21.04 10.76
C ALA A 166 16.09 22.10 11.75
N SER A 167 14.76 22.19 11.87
CA SER A 167 14.11 22.99 12.91
C SER A 167 14.16 22.28 14.25
N GLN A 168 14.58 22.99 15.31
CA GLN A 168 14.62 22.49 16.70
C GLN A 168 13.28 22.66 17.43
N ASN A 169 12.17 22.59 16.69
CA ASN A 169 10.86 22.64 17.31
C ASN A 169 10.66 21.35 18.11
N THR A 170 9.99 21.41 19.26
CA THR A 170 9.45 20.22 19.95
C THR A 170 7.93 20.15 19.80
N TYR A 171 7.32 21.22 19.27
CA TYR A 171 5.90 21.31 18.99
C TYR A 171 5.71 21.88 17.59
N ASP A 172 4.84 21.23 16.82
CA ASP A 172 4.37 21.76 15.55
C ASP A 172 3.09 22.58 15.71
N GLU A 173 2.81 23.44 14.72
CA GLU A 173 1.59 24.25 14.72
C GLU A 173 0.32 23.40 14.69
N TRP A 174 -0.77 23.93 15.26
CA TRP A 174 -2.10 23.32 15.29
C TRP A 174 -2.50 22.67 13.94
N LEU A 175 -3.15 21.53 14.01
CA LEU A 175 -3.75 20.87 12.87
C LEU A 175 -5.18 21.38 12.69
N ASN A 176 -5.49 21.97 11.54
CA ASN A 176 -6.87 22.27 11.18
C ASN A 176 -7.47 21.01 10.54
N VAL A 177 -8.59 20.55 11.08
CA VAL A 177 -9.26 19.31 10.64
C VAL A 177 -10.68 19.61 10.16
N THR A 178 -11.13 18.77 9.23
CA THR A 178 -12.53 18.63 8.81
C THR A 178 -13.10 17.34 9.39
N GLU A 179 -14.36 17.37 9.80
CA GLU A 179 -15.11 16.19 10.24
C GLU A 179 -15.00 15.05 9.21
N GLY A 180 -14.65 13.86 9.68
CA GLY A 180 -14.46 12.65 8.88
C GLY A 180 -13.02 12.40 8.41
N GLU A 181 -12.12 13.38 8.49
CA GLU A 181 -10.72 13.17 8.09
C GLU A 181 -10.01 12.18 9.03
N ILE A 182 -9.30 11.20 8.45
CA ILE A 182 -8.56 10.16 9.17
C ILE A 182 -7.06 10.50 9.19
N TYR A 183 -6.41 10.23 10.33
CA TYR A 183 -4.99 10.46 10.52
C TYR A 183 -4.33 9.30 11.24
N TYR A 184 -3.11 8.97 10.79
CA TYR A 184 -2.24 7.98 11.42
C TYR A 184 -1.11 8.70 12.15
N LEU A 185 -0.99 8.47 13.44
CA LEU A 185 0.07 8.96 14.30
C LEU A 185 1.07 7.84 14.54
N TYR A 186 2.26 8.05 13.99
CA TYR A 186 3.43 7.22 14.23
C TYR A 186 4.27 7.85 15.35
N ILE A 187 4.50 7.10 16.42
CA ILE A 187 5.38 7.48 17.53
C ILE A 187 6.59 6.56 17.49
N ASN A 188 7.78 7.15 17.58
CA ASN A 188 9.04 6.43 17.49
C ASN A 188 9.94 6.80 18.66
N ASN A 189 10.69 5.82 19.19
CA ASN A 189 11.72 6.08 20.20
C ASN A 189 13.06 5.51 19.75
N TYR A 190 13.83 6.37 19.12
CA TYR A 190 15.14 6.02 18.60
C TYR A 190 16.17 5.75 19.71
N ASN A 191 16.01 6.40 20.86
CA ASN A 191 16.98 6.39 21.95
C ASN A 191 16.49 5.49 23.10
N THR A 192 16.54 4.17 22.88
CA THR A 192 16.32 3.20 23.97
C THR A 192 17.18 3.57 25.17
N ASN A 193 16.64 3.39 26.37
CA ASN A 193 17.29 3.63 27.67
C ASN A 193 18.59 2.83 27.99
N PHE A 194 19.35 2.39 26.98
CA PHE A 194 20.57 1.59 27.02
C PHE A 194 20.41 0.15 27.52
N ASP A 195 19.20 -0.27 27.90
CA ASP A 195 18.90 -1.59 28.47
C ASP A 195 17.80 -2.36 27.72
N ASP A 196 17.33 -1.87 26.56
CA ASP A 196 16.23 -2.45 25.75
C ASP A 196 14.90 -2.63 26.51
N GLU A 197 14.67 -1.84 27.57
CA GLU A 197 13.42 -1.90 28.34
C GLU A 197 12.35 -0.98 27.72
N PRO A 198 11.08 -1.44 27.61
CA PRO A 198 9.98 -0.61 27.11
C PRO A 198 9.87 0.71 27.88
N GLU A 199 9.55 1.79 27.16
CA GLU A 199 9.33 3.10 27.74
C GLU A 199 7.89 3.55 27.54
N ASP A 200 7.31 4.13 28.59
CA ASP A 200 5.91 4.55 28.61
C ASP A 200 5.76 6.03 28.26
N PHE A 201 4.60 6.37 27.70
CA PHE A 201 4.19 7.74 27.46
C PHE A 201 2.71 7.95 27.74
N ILE A 202 2.32 9.22 27.88
CA ILE A 202 0.92 9.64 27.90
C ILE A 202 0.64 10.45 26.65
N LEU A 203 -0.34 10.02 25.85
CA LEU A 203 -0.88 10.78 24.74
C LEU A 203 -2.16 11.48 25.19
N THR A 204 -2.21 12.80 25.05
CA THR A 204 -3.38 13.61 25.41
C THR A 204 -3.76 14.54 24.25
N PHE A 205 -4.97 14.42 23.73
CA PHE A 205 -5.47 15.33 22.69
C PHE A 205 -5.82 16.71 23.26
N THR A 206 -5.56 17.76 22.48
CA THR A 206 -5.77 19.17 22.84
C THR A 206 -6.31 19.97 21.63
N GLY A 207 -6.61 21.26 21.84
CA GLY A 207 -7.01 22.18 20.76
C GLY A 207 -8.47 22.62 20.86
N SER A 208 -8.87 23.53 19.97
CA SER A 208 -10.18 24.18 20.07
C SER A 208 -11.35 23.21 19.91
N SER A 209 -11.19 22.15 19.12
CA SER A 209 -12.19 21.09 18.96
C SER A 209 -12.38 20.34 20.29
N VAL A 210 -11.26 19.97 20.94
CA VAL A 210 -11.23 19.27 22.23
C VAL A 210 -11.75 20.15 23.37
N ASP A 211 -11.40 21.44 23.37
CA ASP A 211 -11.86 22.42 24.35
C ASP A 211 -13.39 22.68 24.26
N GLU A 212 -13.97 22.55 23.06
CA GLU A 212 -15.41 22.70 22.85
C GLU A 212 -16.17 21.49 23.40
N ASP A 213 -15.78 20.28 22.99
CA ASP A 213 -16.32 19.03 23.52
C ASP A 213 -15.35 17.86 23.26
N GLN A 214 -14.67 17.43 24.33
CA GLN A 214 -13.66 16.37 24.31
C GLN A 214 -14.24 15.01 23.87
N ASP A 215 -15.53 14.75 24.10
CA ASP A 215 -16.19 13.47 23.76
C ASP A 215 -16.56 13.39 22.28
N THR A 216 -16.53 14.51 21.55
CA THR A 216 -16.90 14.57 20.12
C THR A 216 -15.81 15.13 19.21
N ALA A 217 -14.73 15.66 19.78
CA ALA A 217 -13.63 16.23 19.00
C ALA A 217 -12.98 15.21 18.05
N LEU A 218 -12.87 13.97 18.53
CA LEU A 218 -12.56 12.78 17.75
C LEU A 218 -13.80 11.91 17.67
N ASP A 219 -13.93 11.16 16.58
CA ASP A 219 -15.01 10.19 16.44
C ASP A 219 -14.76 8.97 17.32
N CYS A 220 -15.32 8.99 18.54
CA CYS A 220 -15.19 7.91 19.49
C CYS A 220 -15.86 6.60 19.03
N THR A 221 -16.69 6.58 17.98
CA THR A 221 -17.22 5.30 17.46
C THR A 221 -16.10 4.43 16.89
N LEU A 222 -14.97 5.04 16.50
CA LEU A 222 -13.78 4.31 16.08
C LEU A 222 -13.21 3.40 17.18
N ARG A 223 -13.49 3.67 18.46
CA ARG A 223 -13.13 2.76 19.56
C ARG A 223 -14.09 1.57 19.67
N ASP A 224 -15.32 1.70 19.16
CA ASP A 224 -16.20 0.54 19.04
C ASP A 224 -15.68 -0.40 17.91
N GLU A 225 -14.90 0.14 16.97
CA GLU A 225 -14.08 -0.56 15.95
C GLU A 225 -12.66 -0.85 16.47
N PHE A 226 -12.54 -1.44 17.66
CA PHE A 226 -11.27 -1.66 18.38
C PHE A 226 -10.28 -2.65 17.72
N LEU A 227 -10.69 -3.40 16.69
CA LEU A 227 -9.82 -4.18 15.82
C LEU A 227 -9.14 -3.32 14.74
N GLY A 228 -9.58 -2.07 14.58
CA GLY A 228 -9.06 -1.12 13.60
C GLY A 228 -9.81 -1.18 12.27
N PHE A 229 -9.22 -0.55 11.25
CA PHE A 229 -9.75 -0.54 9.89
C PHE A 229 -9.49 -1.86 9.16
N ASP A 230 -10.21 -2.07 8.06
CA ASP A 230 -9.95 -3.18 7.14
C ASP A 230 -8.49 -3.21 6.71
N ILE A 231 -7.90 -4.42 6.72
CA ILE A 231 -6.47 -4.63 6.51
C ILE A 231 -6.26 -5.23 5.13
N VAL A 232 -5.39 -4.59 4.36
CA VAL A 232 -4.87 -5.15 3.11
C VAL A 232 -3.42 -5.56 3.33
N ALA A 233 -3.11 -6.81 3.01
CA ALA A 233 -1.81 -7.43 3.19
C ALA A 233 -1.41 -8.22 1.94
N CYS A 234 -0.16 -8.66 1.87
CA CYS A 234 0.37 -9.43 0.76
C CYS A 234 0.54 -10.89 1.14
N GLU A 235 0.33 -11.79 0.20
CA GLU A 235 0.58 -13.21 0.43
C GLU A 235 2.06 -13.44 0.78
N GLY A 236 2.29 -14.05 1.94
CA GLY A 236 3.62 -14.28 2.51
C GLY A 236 4.05 -13.23 3.53
N ASP A 237 3.25 -12.19 3.77
CA ASP A 237 3.46 -11.25 4.86
C ASP A 237 3.46 -11.97 6.23
N PRO A 238 4.12 -11.37 7.24
CA PRO A 238 4.01 -11.81 8.63
C PRO A 238 2.57 -11.95 9.12
N ASP A 239 2.39 -12.75 10.17
CA ASP A 239 1.07 -12.96 10.75
C ASP A 239 0.49 -11.64 11.32
N ILE A 240 -0.81 -11.43 11.14
CA ILE A 240 -1.52 -10.27 11.69
C ILE A 240 -2.12 -10.65 13.05
N VAL A 241 -1.73 -9.93 14.11
CA VAL A 241 -2.24 -10.17 15.47
C VAL A 241 -3.38 -9.20 15.79
N LEU A 242 -4.59 -9.73 15.91
CA LEU A 242 -5.78 -9.00 16.34
C LEU A 242 -5.88 -9.04 17.87
N SER A 243 -6.25 -7.92 18.51
CA SER A 243 -6.32 -7.82 19.97
C SER A 243 -7.69 -7.37 20.49
N ALA A 244 -8.30 -8.23 21.32
CA ALA A 244 -9.51 -7.89 22.07
C ALA A 244 -9.23 -6.95 23.26
N LEU A 245 -7.96 -6.75 23.62
CA LEU A 245 -7.56 -5.90 24.75
C LEU A 245 -7.75 -4.41 24.48
N ASN A 246 -7.91 -4.02 23.22
CA ASN A 246 -8.23 -2.66 22.80
C ASN A 246 -9.71 -2.30 23.02
N SER A 247 -10.54 -3.31 23.33
CA SER A 247 -11.98 -3.10 23.50
C SER A 247 -12.34 -2.28 24.76
N PRO A 248 -13.50 -1.60 24.75
CA PRO A 248 -14.03 -0.91 25.94
C PRO A 248 -14.57 -1.86 27.03
N ALA A 249 -14.41 -3.19 26.89
CA ALA A 249 -14.92 -4.18 27.84
C ALA A 249 -14.22 -4.15 29.21
N GLY A 250 -13.01 -3.58 29.26
CA GLY A 250 -12.17 -3.51 30.46
C GLY A 250 -11.53 -4.87 30.83
N PRO A 251 -10.75 -4.93 31.93
CA PRO A 251 -9.87 -6.08 32.21
C PRO A 251 -10.58 -7.32 32.77
N ASN A 252 -11.86 -7.24 33.11
CA ASN A 252 -12.59 -8.34 33.77
C ASN A 252 -13.48 -9.08 32.77
N LEU A 253 -12.88 -10.01 32.02
CA LEU A 253 -13.53 -10.74 30.92
C LEU A 253 -14.06 -12.11 31.37
N ASN A 254 -15.30 -12.43 30.96
CA ASN A 254 -15.93 -13.73 31.20
C ASN A 254 -15.70 -14.70 30.03
N ASN A 255 -15.80 -14.20 28.79
CA ASN A 255 -15.63 -15.00 27.60
C ASN A 255 -15.25 -14.11 26.41
N ILE A 256 -14.38 -14.61 25.54
CA ILE A 256 -14.08 -14.02 24.24
C ILE A 256 -14.35 -15.11 23.21
N THR A 257 -14.95 -14.76 22.08
CA THR A 257 -15.20 -15.70 20.98
C THR A 257 -14.78 -15.06 19.67
N TRP A 258 -13.88 -15.73 18.95
CA TRP A 258 -13.43 -15.34 17.62
C TRP A 258 -14.12 -16.21 16.57
N THR A 259 -14.62 -15.58 15.51
CA THR A 259 -15.27 -16.24 14.38
C THR A 259 -14.82 -15.63 13.06
N VAL A 260 -15.00 -16.34 11.96
CA VAL A 260 -14.66 -15.85 10.61
C VAL A 260 -15.76 -16.19 9.62
N ASP A 261 -15.94 -15.29 8.65
CA ASP A 261 -16.67 -15.43 7.39
C ASP A 261 -15.64 -15.33 6.27
N TRP A 262 -15.33 -16.45 5.61
CA TRP A 262 -14.25 -16.52 4.62
C TRP A 262 -14.62 -15.82 3.32
N ASP A 263 -15.89 -15.89 2.94
CA ASP A 263 -16.40 -15.39 1.67
C ASP A 263 -16.95 -13.95 1.77
N ASP A 264 -16.90 -13.35 2.97
CA ASP A 264 -17.54 -12.07 3.33
C ASP A 264 -19.00 -11.99 2.87
N ASP A 265 -19.74 -13.12 3.01
CA ASP A 265 -21.11 -13.27 2.48
C ASP A 265 -22.21 -12.96 3.52
N GLY A 266 -21.79 -12.62 4.74
CA GLY A 266 -22.61 -12.35 5.91
C GLY A 266 -22.91 -13.60 6.75
N THR A 267 -22.28 -14.74 6.44
CA THR A 267 -22.47 -16.01 7.15
C THR A 267 -21.20 -16.42 7.86
N ILE A 268 -21.28 -16.55 9.20
CA ILE A 268 -20.16 -17.11 9.96
C ILE A 268 -19.93 -18.58 9.57
N ASP A 269 -18.74 -18.86 9.05
CA ASP A 269 -18.30 -20.19 8.65
C ASP A 269 -17.75 -21.00 9.82
N GLN A 270 -16.93 -20.35 10.66
CA GLN A 270 -16.15 -21.05 11.68
C GLN A 270 -16.01 -20.25 12.98
N VAL A 271 -16.08 -20.97 14.11
CA VAL A 271 -15.56 -20.50 15.41
C VAL A 271 -14.10 -20.87 15.51
N LEU A 272 -13.25 -19.85 15.66
CA LEU A 272 -11.80 -19.97 15.65
C LEU A 272 -11.24 -20.25 17.05
N ALA A 273 -11.68 -19.45 18.03
CA ALA A 273 -11.25 -19.58 19.42
C ALA A 273 -12.38 -19.16 20.38
N THR A 274 -12.38 -19.72 21.60
CA THR A 274 -13.32 -19.29 22.65
C THR A 274 -12.74 -19.50 24.06
N GLY A 275 -12.85 -18.47 24.89
CA GLY A 275 -12.41 -18.49 26.29
C GLY A 275 -12.06 -17.09 26.80
N ALA A 276 -12.05 -16.90 28.12
CA ALA A 276 -11.70 -15.62 28.75
C ALA A 276 -10.23 -15.19 28.53
N THR A 277 -9.38 -16.12 28.09
CA THR A 277 -7.94 -15.90 27.85
C THR A 277 -7.59 -15.77 26.38
N GLU A 278 -8.57 -15.90 25.47
CA GLU A 278 -8.37 -15.75 24.02
C GLU A 278 -8.36 -14.26 23.65
N THR A 279 -7.45 -13.51 24.28
CA THR A 279 -7.39 -12.04 24.17
C THR A 279 -6.80 -11.56 22.86
N GLU A 280 -6.17 -12.45 22.12
CA GLU A 280 -5.58 -12.18 20.80
C GLU A 280 -5.94 -13.31 19.85
N TYR A 281 -5.97 -12.99 18.55
CA TYR A 281 -6.10 -13.97 17.50
C TYR A 281 -5.13 -13.66 16.37
N THR A 282 -4.38 -14.67 15.94
CA THR A 282 -3.35 -14.54 14.90
C THR A 282 -3.91 -15.03 13.57
N VAL A 283 -3.88 -14.16 12.57
CA VAL A 283 -4.29 -14.43 11.18
C VAL A 283 -3.03 -14.63 10.35
N SER A 284 -2.90 -15.80 9.71
CA SER A 284 -1.76 -16.12 8.85
C SER A 284 -2.09 -15.94 7.39
N SER A 285 -1.11 -15.51 6.60
CA SER A 285 -1.26 -15.50 5.13
C SER A 285 -1.48 -16.92 4.58
N PRO A 286 -2.35 -17.12 3.56
CA PRO A 286 -3.16 -16.12 2.85
C PRO A 286 -4.65 -16.19 3.26
N ASP A 287 -4.94 -16.36 4.55
CA ASP A 287 -6.31 -16.61 5.04
C ASP A 287 -7.15 -15.32 5.07
N SER A 288 -7.54 -14.81 3.89
CA SER A 288 -8.44 -13.67 3.72
C SER A 288 -9.84 -13.97 4.26
N GLY A 289 -10.52 -12.98 4.85
CA GLY A 289 -11.89 -13.09 5.34
C GLY A 289 -12.27 -11.99 6.31
N ARG A 290 -13.55 -11.93 6.69
CA ARG A 290 -14.04 -11.06 7.76
C ARG A 290 -13.97 -11.76 9.10
N TYR A 291 -13.12 -11.24 9.98
CA TYR A 291 -12.90 -11.77 11.32
C TYR A 291 -13.75 -11.00 12.32
N PHE A 292 -14.44 -11.72 13.19
CA PHE A 292 -15.31 -11.13 14.21
C PHE A 292 -14.84 -11.54 15.60
N VAL A 293 -15.03 -10.64 16.56
CA VAL A 293 -14.82 -10.91 17.98
C VAL A 293 -16.08 -10.56 18.77
N SER A 294 -16.42 -11.40 19.74
CA SER A 294 -17.46 -11.12 20.74
C SER A 294 -16.91 -11.32 22.15
N ILE A 295 -16.99 -10.27 22.95
CA ILE A 295 -16.43 -10.18 24.30
C ILE A 295 -17.57 -10.02 25.30
N GLU A 296 -17.72 -10.97 26.21
CA GLU A 296 -18.58 -10.86 27.38
C GLU A 296 -17.74 -10.50 28.60
N ASN A 297 -18.06 -9.38 29.26
CA ASN A 297 -17.39 -9.00 30.50
C ASN A 297 -18.05 -9.65 31.73
N SER A 298 -17.41 -9.50 32.90
CA SER A 298 -17.89 -10.03 34.19
C SER A 298 -19.26 -9.52 34.65
N LEU A 299 -19.75 -8.42 34.07
CA LEU A 299 -21.07 -7.85 34.31
C LEU A 299 -22.14 -8.38 33.34
N GLY A 300 -21.75 -9.25 32.38
CA GLY A 300 -22.63 -9.81 31.35
C GLY A 300 -22.93 -8.84 30.19
N GLN A 301 -22.12 -7.77 30.04
CA GLN A 301 -22.20 -6.88 28.89
C GLN A 301 -21.44 -7.50 27.72
N ILE A 302 -21.98 -7.36 26.51
CA ILE A 302 -21.38 -7.88 25.27
C ILE A 302 -20.87 -6.71 24.45
N TYR A 303 -19.62 -6.82 24.01
CA TYR A 303 -18.97 -5.95 23.04
C TYR A 303 -18.61 -6.82 21.84
N SER A 304 -18.71 -6.26 20.65
CA SER A 304 -18.40 -6.98 19.43
C SER A 304 -17.81 -6.03 18.41
N ASP A 305 -16.95 -6.58 17.58
CA ASP A 305 -16.30 -5.87 16.49
C ASP A 305 -15.87 -6.86 15.40
N ASP A 306 -15.53 -6.33 14.23
CA ASP A 306 -15.05 -7.10 13.10
C ASP A 306 -14.07 -6.31 12.23
N VAL A 307 -13.28 -7.05 11.44
CA VAL A 307 -12.31 -6.48 10.50
C VAL A 307 -12.24 -7.37 9.26
N LEU A 308 -12.27 -6.77 8.07
CA LEU A 308 -11.99 -7.49 6.82
C LEU A 308 -10.48 -7.50 6.59
N ILE A 309 -9.92 -8.70 6.42
CA ILE A 309 -8.52 -8.87 6.04
C ILE A 309 -8.46 -9.47 4.64
N THR A 310 -7.78 -8.78 3.73
CA THR A 310 -7.61 -9.23 2.34
C THR A 310 -6.13 -9.37 2.02
N PHE A 311 -5.69 -10.60 1.75
CA PHE A 311 -4.36 -10.91 1.21
C PHE A 311 -4.38 -10.88 -0.32
N TYR A 312 -3.50 -10.09 -0.92
CA TYR A 312 -3.25 -10.08 -2.37
C TYR A 312 -1.94 -10.80 -2.69
N GLY A 313 -1.98 -11.68 -3.68
CA GLY A 313 -0.78 -12.31 -4.21
C GLY A 313 0.02 -11.37 -5.11
N GLN A 314 1.24 -11.77 -5.46
CA GLN A 314 1.97 -11.09 -6.53
C GLN A 314 1.16 -11.14 -7.84
N PRO A 315 1.15 -10.05 -8.63
CA PRO A 315 0.37 -10.00 -9.85
C PRO A 315 0.87 -11.04 -10.87
N GLU A 316 -0.06 -11.79 -11.44
CA GLU A 316 0.19 -12.76 -12.51
C GLU A 316 -0.56 -12.34 -13.78
N LEU A 317 0.09 -12.44 -14.94
CA LEU A 317 -0.54 -12.19 -16.23
C LEU A 317 -1.36 -13.42 -16.66
N ASP A 318 -2.66 -13.25 -16.90
CA ASP A 318 -3.50 -14.28 -17.54
C ASP A 318 -3.27 -14.25 -19.06
N GLU A 319 -3.59 -13.11 -19.70
CA GLU A 319 -3.41 -12.95 -21.13
C GLU A 319 -3.19 -11.48 -21.56
N VAL A 320 -2.70 -11.30 -22.79
CA VAL A 320 -2.73 -10.02 -23.49
C VAL A 320 -3.69 -10.13 -24.66
N ARG A 321 -4.79 -9.39 -24.61
CA ARG A 321 -5.79 -9.35 -25.67
C ARG A 321 -5.39 -8.33 -26.72
N ILE A 322 -5.30 -8.77 -27.98
CA ILE A 322 -5.13 -7.85 -29.10
C ILE A 322 -6.50 -7.29 -29.48
N ILE A 323 -6.75 -6.01 -29.18
CA ILE A 323 -8.02 -5.31 -29.48
C ILE A 323 -8.11 -5.01 -30.98
N ASP A 324 -7.07 -4.37 -31.49
CA ASP A 324 -6.95 -4.00 -32.90
C ASP A 324 -5.72 -4.68 -33.49
N ASP A 325 -5.93 -5.54 -34.48
CA ASP A 325 -4.87 -6.29 -35.16
C ASP A 325 -4.75 -5.91 -36.65
N LEU A 326 -3.79 -6.53 -37.35
CA LEU A 326 -3.59 -6.35 -38.79
C LEU A 326 -4.82 -6.69 -39.65
N VAL A 327 -5.75 -7.49 -39.14
CA VAL A 327 -6.93 -7.99 -39.85
C VAL A 327 -8.14 -7.11 -39.58
N SER A 328 -8.40 -6.79 -38.31
CA SER A 328 -9.61 -6.14 -37.82
C SER A 328 -9.54 -4.61 -37.87
N SER A 329 -8.34 -4.03 -37.79
CA SER A 329 -8.18 -2.58 -37.73
C SER A 329 -8.56 -1.89 -39.05
N ASP A 330 -9.48 -0.92 -38.98
CA ASP A 330 -9.85 -0.02 -40.08
C ASP A 330 -8.94 1.21 -40.17
N GLN A 331 -8.15 1.44 -39.12
CA GLN A 331 -7.12 2.44 -39.03
C GLN A 331 -5.82 1.90 -39.63
N THR A 332 -4.92 2.79 -40.00
CA THR A 332 -3.65 2.37 -40.60
C THR A 332 -2.69 1.74 -39.60
N ASP A 333 -2.88 1.93 -38.28
CA ASP A 333 -1.80 1.76 -37.28
C ASP A 333 -2.08 1.38 -35.80
N PRO A 334 -3.30 1.20 -35.28
CA PRO A 334 -3.43 0.85 -33.88
C PRO A 334 -3.23 -0.64 -33.71
N TYR A 335 -2.07 -1.02 -33.17
CA TYR A 335 -1.93 -2.27 -32.45
C TYR A 335 -2.28 -1.99 -31.00
N ASN A 336 -3.57 -2.06 -30.70
CA ASN A 336 -4.07 -1.80 -29.37
C ASN A 336 -4.15 -3.12 -28.61
N VAL A 337 -3.69 -3.13 -27.37
CA VAL A 337 -3.75 -4.32 -26.52
C VAL A 337 -4.39 -3.99 -25.18
N GLU A 338 -5.07 -4.97 -24.61
CA GLU A 338 -5.56 -4.96 -23.23
C GLU A 338 -4.79 -6.01 -22.44
N ILE A 339 -4.20 -5.60 -21.32
CA ILE A 339 -3.55 -6.49 -20.36
C ILE A 339 -4.60 -7.05 -19.42
N VAL A 340 -4.62 -8.37 -19.23
CA VAL A 340 -5.57 -9.07 -18.36
C VAL A 340 -4.80 -9.82 -17.27
N PRO A 341 -4.79 -9.34 -16.03
CA PRO A 341 -4.19 -10.05 -14.90
C PRO A 341 -5.10 -11.16 -14.37
N VAL A 342 -4.50 -12.07 -13.59
CA VAL A 342 -5.20 -12.98 -12.66
C VAL A 342 -5.42 -12.23 -11.34
N GLY A 343 -6.56 -12.46 -10.70
CA GLY A 343 -6.87 -11.90 -9.38
C GLY A 343 -7.70 -10.61 -9.44
N ASP A 344 -7.88 -9.99 -8.28
CA ASP A 344 -8.77 -8.84 -8.02
C ASP A 344 -8.05 -7.67 -7.33
N GLY A 345 -6.70 -7.64 -7.36
CA GLY A 345 -5.91 -6.51 -6.87
C GLY A 345 -6.10 -5.22 -7.70
N ASP A 346 -5.65 -4.10 -7.15
CA ASP A 346 -5.59 -2.82 -7.87
C ASP A 346 -4.25 -2.72 -8.60
N TYR A 347 -4.28 -2.80 -9.93
CA TYR A 347 -3.07 -2.93 -10.75
C TYR A 347 -2.82 -1.71 -11.63
N GLU A 348 -1.54 -1.42 -11.83
CA GLU A 348 -1.06 -0.57 -12.91
C GLU A 348 -0.09 -1.34 -13.81
N TYR A 349 0.06 -0.86 -15.05
CA TYR A 349 0.72 -1.62 -16.11
C TYR A 349 1.79 -0.79 -16.79
N ALA A 350 2.90 -1.42 -17.15
CA ALA A 350 3.92 -0.83 -18.00
C ALA A 350 4.31 -1.80 -19.12
N ILE A 351 4.49 -1.30 -20.34
CA ILE A 351 5.02 -2.09 -21.45
C ILE A 351 6.40 -1.61 -21.87
N ASN A 352 7.28 -2.53 -22.26
CA ASN A 352 8.61 -2.26 -22.81
C ASN A 352 9.49 -1.33 -21.95
N GLY A 353 9.33 -1.38 -20.62
CA GLY A 353 10.06 -0.51 -19.68
C GLY A 353 9.65 0.96 -19.72
N GLY A 354 8.44 1.25 -20.21
CA GLY A 354 7.82 2.58 -20.10
C GLY A 354 7.33 2.89 -18.69
N GLU A 355 6.65 4.04 -18.55
CA GLU A 355 5.99 4.44 -17.30
C GLU A 355 4.75 3.59 -17.04
N PHE A 356 4.40 3.41 -15.76
CA PHE A 356 3.16 2.76 -15.37
C PHE A 356 1.92 3.63 -15.66
N GLN A 357 0.81 2.98 -15.97
CA GLN A 357 -0.51 3.58 -16.12
C GLN A 357 -1.61 2.68 -15.52
N ASP A 358 -2.65 3.28 -14.91
CA ASP A 358 -3.79 2.54 -14.36
C ASP A 358 -4.62 1.81 -15.44
N SER A 359 -4.67 2.37 -16.65
CA SER A 359 -5.46 1.78 -17.73
C SER A 359 -4.79 0.49 -18.23
N PRO A 360 -5.51 -0.64 -18.32
CA PRO A 360 -4.96 -1.87 -18.89
C PRO A 360 -4.80 -1.81 -20.42
N ILE A 361 -5.30 -0.74 -21.06
CA ILE A 361 -5.26 -0.57 -22.52
C ILE A 361 -4.05 0.25 -22.93
N PHE A 362 -3.24 -0.32 -23.82
CA PHE A 362 -2.13 0.36 -24.50
C PHE A 362 -2.44 0.57 -25.98
N TYR A 363 -2.13 1.78 -26.45
CA TYR A 363 -2.32 2.18 -27.84
C TYR A 363 -0.99 2.20 -28.61
N ASP A 364 -1.07 1.95 -29.92
CA ASP A 364 0.08 2.05 -30.84
C ASP A 364 1.29 1.19 -30.41
N VAL A 365 1.04 -0.01 -29.88
CA VAL A 365 2.10 -0.93 -29.43
C VAL A 365 3.00 -1.33 -30.61
N PRO A 366 4.32 -1.27 -30.50
CA PRO A 366 5.19 -1.57 -31.62
C PRO A 366 5.07 -3.05 -32.05
N PRO A 367 5.16 -3.34 -33.35
CA PRO A 367 5.12 -4.71 -33.84
C PRO A 367 6.37 -5.49 -33.44
N GLY A 368 6.19 -6.78 -33.13
CA GLY A 368 7.23 -7.67 -32.63
C GLY A 368 6.97 -8.12 -31.19
N VAL A 369 8.02 -8.67 -30.57
CA VAL A 369 8.00 -9.09 -29.16
C VAL A 369 8.04 -7.83 -28.30
N ASN A 370 7.06 -7.73 -27.40
CA ASN A 370 6.92 -6.69 -26.40
C ASN A 370 6.98 -7.34 -25.01
N THR A 371 7.29 -6.55 -24.00
CA THR A 371 7.20 -6.99 -22.59
C THR A 371 6.13 -6.21 -21.87
N VAL A 372 5.49 -6.84 -20.89
CA VAL A 372 4.60 -6.19 -19.91
C VAL A 372 5.08 -6.51 -18.49
N VAL A 373 4.95 -5.53 -17.61
CA VAL A 373 5.09 -5.66 -16.16
C VAL A 373 3.81 -5.13 -15.53
N ILE A 374 3.28 -5.88 -14.57
CA ILE A 374 2.10 -5.52 -13.77
C ILE A 374 2.60 -5.16 -12.37
N ASN A 375 2.18 -4.04 -11.83
CA ASN A 375 2.48 -3.63 -10.45
C ASN A 375 1.19 -3.62 -9.65
N ASP A 376 1.20 -4.23 -8.46
CA ASP A 376 0.10 -4.16 -7.51
C ASP A 376 0.24 -2.89 -6.65
N LYS A 377 -0.75 -2.01 -6.75
CA LYS A 377 -0.80 -0.73 -6.04
C LYS A 377 -1.07 -0.89 -4.54
N ASN A 378 -1.47 -2.07 -4.09
CA ASN A 378 -1.51 -2.42 -2.68
C ASN A 378 -0.12 -2.70 -2.10
N GLY A 379 0.95 -2.68 -2.92
CA GLY A 379 2.34 -2.84 -2.48
C GLY A 379 2.84 -4.28 -2.50
N CYS A 380 2.07 -5.23 -3.06
CA CYS A 380 2.44 -6.65 -3.12
C CYS A 380 3.47 -7.00 -4.20
N GLY A 381 4.03 -5.97 -4.84
CA GLY A 381 5.17 -6.06 -5.75
C GLY A 381 4.77 -6.10 -7.22
N THR A 382 5.77 -6.39 -8.05
CA THR A 382 5.63 -6.42 -9.51
C THR A 382 5.74 -7.83 -10.05
N SER A 383 5.02 -8.11 -11.14
CA SER A 383 5.19 -9.35 -11.90
C SER A 383 6.59 -9.40 -12.52
N GLU A 384 7.08 -10.61 -12.80
CA GLU A 384 8.20 -10.76 -13.72
C GLU A 384 7.83 -10.23 -15.12
N PRO A 385 8.78 -9.66 -15.89
CA PRO A 385 8.50 -9.21 -17.26
C PRO A 385 8.00 -10.36 -18.14
N ALA A 386 6.76 -10.26 -18.60
CA ALA A 386 6.15 -11.25 -19.47
C ALA A 386 6.22 -10.80 -20.94
N GLU A 387 6.66 -11.69 -21.83
CA GLU A 387 6.70 -11.41 -23.26
C GLU A 387 5.34 -11.66 -23.92
N PHE A 388 4.90 -10.73 -24.75
CA PHE A 388 3.75 -10.91 -25.65
C PHE A 388 4.10 -10.44 -27.05
N LEU A 389 3.41 -10.97 -28.06
CA LEU A 389 3.70 -10.69 -29.45
C LEU A 389 2.60 -9.88 -30.11
N VAL A 390 2.99 -8.78 -30.74
CA VAL A 390 2.15 -8.02 -31.65
C VAL A 390 2.58 -8.32 -33.08
N VAL A 391 1.73 -9.02 -33.84
CA VAL A 391 2.01 -9.28 -35.26
C VAL A 391 1.70 -8.04 -36.07
N GLY A 392 2.72 -7.49 -36.73
CA GLY A 392 2.63 -6.21 -37.43
C GLY A 392 3.78 -6.00 -38.40
N TYR A 393 3.89 -4.81 -38.99
CA TYR A 393 4.97 -4.53 -39.95
C TYR A 393 5.51 -3.10 -39.80
N PRO A 394 6.81 -2.87 -40.07
CA PRO A 394 7.37 -1.53 -40.10
C PRO A 394 6.85 -0.76 -41.32
N LYS A 395 6.51 0.51 -41.14
CA LYS A 395 5.98 1.36 -42.22
C LYS A 395 7.00 1.66 -43.30
N PHE A 396 8.28 1.61 -42.96
CA PHE A 396 9.36 1.88 -43.89
C PHE A 396 10.61 1.10 -43.52
N PHE A 397 11.55 1.07 -44.46
CA PHE A 397 12.89 0.56 -44.25
C PHE A 397 13.87 1.34 -45.14
N THR A 398 15.14 1.35 -44.76
CA THR A 398 16.21 2.15 -45.37
C THR A 398 17.37 1.25 -45.78
N PRO A 399 17.30 0.56 -46.94
CA PRO A 399 18.37 -0.33 -47.40
C PRO A 399 19.58 0.47 -47.89
N ASN A 400 20.34 1.04 -46.97
CA ASN A 400 21.52 1.89 -47.21
C ASN A 400 22.84 1.20 -46.78
N GLY A 401 22.76 0.04 -46.11
CA GLY A 401 23.89 -0.77 -45.68
C GLY A 401 24.53 -0.31 -44.37
N ASP A 402 23.84 0.47 -43.55
CA ASP A 402 24.31 0.87 -42.21
C ASP A 402 23.97 -0.14 -41.11
N GLY A 403 23.22 -1.20 -41.44
CA GLY A 403 22.78 -2.25 -40.53
C GLY A 403 21.48 -1.94 -39.78
N ILE A 404 20.88 -0.76 -39.97
CA ILE A 404 19.69 -0.30 -39.27
C ILE A 404 18.53 -0.18 -40.27
N TYR A 405 17.44 -0.92 -40.02
CA TYR A 405 16.27 -0.98 -40.91
C TYR A 405 16.62 -1.30 -42.38
N ASP A 406 17.68 -2.08 -42.63
CA ASP A 406 18.15 -2.42 -43.98
C ASP A 406 17.25 -3.43 -44.71
N THR A 407 16.43 -4.16 -43.96
CA THR A 407 15.48 -5.13 -44.52
C THR A 407 14.08 -4.90 -43.98
N TRP A 408 13.09 -5.29 -44.77
CA TRP A 408 11.69 -5.20 -44.40
C TRP A 408 11.06 -6.60 -44.31
N ASN A 409 10.36 -6.88 -43.20
CA ASN A 409 9.53 -8.08 -43.03
C ASN A 409 8.31 -7.77 -42.14
N VAL A 410 7.31 -8.65 -42.14
CA VAL A 410 6.27 -8.66 -41.09
C VAL A 410 6.90 -9.26 -39.83
N LEU A 411 6.79 -8.56 -38.70
CA LEU A 411 7.32 -8.97 -37.40
C LEU A 411 6.30 -9.84 -36.65
N GLY A 412 6.78 -10.87 -35.97
CA GLY A 412 5.93 -11.86 -35.30
C GLY A 412 5.24 -12.86 -36.24
N VAL A 413 5.58 -12.82 -37.53
CA VAL A 413 4.98 -13.70 -38.54
C VAL A 413 5.27 -15.18 -38.28
N GLU A 414 6.38 -15.50 -37.61
CA GLU A 414 6.80 -16.84 -37.26
C GLU A 414 5.88 -17.56 -36.27
N GLN A 415 5.05 -16.83 -35.52
CA GLN A 415 4.03 -17.43 -34.64
C GLN A 415 2.72 -17.73 -35.36
N LEU A 416 2.56 -17.28 -36.61
CA LEU A 416 1.40 -17.60 -37.44
C LEU A 416 1.53 -19.00 -38.05
N THR A 417 0.41 -19.64 -38.34
CA THR A 417 0.41 -20.95 -39.02
C THR A 417 0.49 -20.77 -40.53
N ASN A 418 1.44 -21.46 -41.18
CA ASN A 418 1.67 -21.43 -42.64
C ASN A 418 1.76 -20.02 -43.28
N PRO A 419 2.51 -19.07 -42.71
CA PRO A 419 2.54 -17.71 -43.23
C PRO A 419 3.34 -17.62 -44.54
N VAL A 420 2.83 -16.83 -45.49
CA VAL A 420 3.54 -16.47 -46.72
C VAL A 420 3.34 -15.00 -47.03
N ILE A 421 4.44 -14.28 -47.23
CA ILE A 421 4.43 -12.85 -47.55
C ILE A 421 4.80 -12.64 -49.01
N TYR A 422 4.03 -11.80 -49.70
CA TYR A 422 4.27 -11.40 -51.08
C TYR A 422 4.41 -9.88 -51.15
N ILE A 423 5.44 -9.38 -51.83
CA ILE A 423 5.69 -7.94 -52.04
C ILE A 423 5.47 -7.57 -53.50
N PHE A 424 4.78 -6.46 -53.73
CA PHE A 424 4.37 -5.96 -55.05
C PHE A 424 4.78 -4.50 -55.26
N ASP A 425 5.03 -4.12 -56.52
CA ASP A 425 5.13 -2.72 -56.91
C ASP A 425 3.74 -2.05 -57.02
N ARG A 426 3.73 -0.72 -57.25
CA ARG A 426 2.52 0.09 -57.48
C ARG A 426 1.64 -0.34 -58.65
N TYR A 427 2.11 -1.22 -59.53
CA TYR A 427 1.36 -1.75 -60.66
C TYR A 427 0.85 -3.18 -60.40
N GLY A 428 1.08 -3.72 -59.20
CA GLY A 428 0.69 -5.08 -58.81
C GLY A 428 1.63 -6.17 -59.30
N LYS A 429 2.84 -5.83 -59.77
CA LYS A 429 3.83 -6.84 -60.16
C LYS A 429 4.46 -7.44 -58.92
N LEU A 430 4.43 -8.76 -58.80
CA LEU A 430 5.14 -9.50 -57.76
C LEU A 430 6.65 -9.29 -57.89
N LEU A 431 7.27 -8.76 -56.83
CA LEU A 431 8.70 -8.53 -56.72
C LEU A 431 9.39 -9.63 -55.93
N LYS A 432 8.80 -10.00 -54.78
CA LYS A 432 9.41 -10.94 -53.84
C LYS A 432 8.34 -11.78 -53.16
N GLN A 433 8.68 -13.03 -52.87
CA GLN A 433 7.98 -13.86 -51.91
C GLN A 433 8.96 -14.08 -50.76
N LEU A 434 8.54 -13.77 -49.54
CA LEU A 434 9.34 -13.94 -48.32
C LEU A 434 8.79 -15.13 -47.51
N ASP A 435 9.70 -15.80 -46.82
CA ASP A 435 9.39 -16.69 -45.71
C ASP A 435 9.50 -15.92 -44.38
N THR A 436 9.36 -16.62 -43.26
CA THR A 436 9.38 -16.01 -41.92
C THR A 436 10.74 -15.45 -41.51
N ASN A 437 11.83 -15.87 -42.16
CA ASN A 437 13.20 -15.67 -41.63
C ASN A 437 14.03 -14.68 -42.43
N LEU A 438 13.60 -14.30 -43.65
CA LEU A 438 14.33 -13.35 -44.49
C LEU A 438 13.50 -12.12 -44.84
N GLY A 439 13.99 -10.95 -44.45
CA GLY A 439 13.45 -9.68 -44.92
C GLY A 439 13.85 -9.34 -46.36
N TRP A 440 13.12 -8.41 -46.97
CA TRP A 440 13.44 -7.86 -48.27
C TRP A 440 14.40 -6.68 -48.15
N ASP A 441 15.51 -6.74 -48.89
CA ASP A 441 16.57 -5.72 -48.97
C ASP A 441 16.29 -4.60 -49.98
N GLY A 442 15.09 -4.54 -50.55
CA GLY A 442 14.74 -3.55 -51.57
C GLY A 442 15.34 -3.83 -52.95
N THR A 443 15.77 -5.07 -53.23
CA THR A 443 16.27 -5.46 -54.56
C THR A 443 15.31 -6.36 -55.33
N PHE A 444 15.33 -6.25 -56.66
CA PHE A 444 14.63 -7.15 -57.57
C PHE A 444 15.56 -7.57 -58.71
N ASN A 445 15.80 -8.88 -58.85
CA ASN A 445 16.77 -9.46 -59.81
C ASN A 445 18.16 -8.79 -59.75
N GLY A 446 18.64 -8.53 -58.53
CA GLY A 446 19.96 -7.92 -58.27
C GLY A 446 20.04 -6.43 -58.59
N ARG A 447 18.90 -5.76 -58.81
CA ARG A 447 18.84 -4.31 -59.01
C ARG A 447 18.06 -3.64 -57.89
N ASP A 448 18.55 -2.48 -57.51
CA ASP A 448 17.92 -1.58 -56.58
C ASP A 448 16.54 -1.11 -57.05
N MET A 449 15.57 -1.19 -56.14
CA MET A 449 14.23 -0.69 -56.39
C MET A 449 14.13 0.78 -55.95
N PRO A 450 13.36 1.63 -56.67
CA PRO A 450 13.24 3.05 -56.34
C PRO A 450 12.64 3.30 -54.96
N SER A 451 13.01 4.42 -54.33
CA SER A 451 12.30 4.93 -53.16
C SER A 451 10.85 5.24 -53.53
N SER A 452 9.91 4.45 -53.00
CA SER A 452 8.49 4.50 -53.33
C SER A 452 7.69 3.69 -52.31
N ASP A 453 6.37 3.71 -52.44
CA ASP A 453 5.50 2.80 -51.72
C ASP A 453 5.44 1.44 -52.44
N TYR A 454 5.39 0.40 -51.63
CA TYR A 454 5.24 -0.99 -52.01
C TYR A 454 4.09 -1.60 -51.24
N TRP A 455 3.47 -2.63 -51.80
CA TRP A 455 2.33 -3.32 -51.19
C TRP A 455 2.77 -4.71 -50.79
N PHE A 456 2.25 -5.20 -49.67
CA PHE A 456 2.39 -6.60 -49.31
C PHE A 456 1.05 -7.29 -49.14
N ARG A 457 1.10 -8.59 -49.31
CA ARG A 457 0.02 -9.52 -48.98
C ARG A 457 0.59 -10.59 -48.06
N LEU A 458 -0.02 -10.75 -46.89
CA LEU A 458 0.26 -11.84 -45.96
C LEU A 458 -0.89 -12.82 -46.03
N ASP A 459 -0.59 -14.06 -46.39
CA ASP A 459 -1.52 -15.19 -46.34
C ASP A 459 -1.11 -16.10 -45.18
N TYR A 460 -2.03 -16.50 -44.30
CA TYR A 460 -1.77 -17.42 -43.18
C TYR A 460 -3.05 -18.14 -42.73
N ASP A 461 -2.89 -19.22 -41.97
CA ASP A 461 -4.01 -19.96 -41.38
C ASP A 461 -4.23 -19.49 -39.92
N LYS A 462 -5.50 -19.24 -39.56
CA LYS A 462 -5.93 -18.85 -38.20
C LYS A 462 -6.91 -19.90 -37.66
N ASP A 463 -6.78 -20.27 -36.39
CA ASP A 463 -7.80 -21.07 -35.71
C ASP A 463 -8.88 -20.14 -35.16
N GLU A 464 -10.13 -20.34 -35.59
CA GLU A 464 -11.32 -19.68 -35.06
C GLU A 464 -12.25 -20.75 -34.47
N ASP A 465 -12.24 -20.88 -33.14
CA ASP A 465 -13.07 -21.84 -32.38
C ASP A 465 -12.93 -23.31 -32.82
N GLY A 466 -11.71 -23.75 -33.13
CA GLY A 466 -11.40 -25.10 -33.59
C GLY A 466 -11.56 -25.30 -35.10
N VAL A 467 -11.78 -24.23 -35.86
CA VAL A 467 -11.86 -24.23 -37.31
C VAL A 467 -10.71 -23.43 -37.90
N ILE A 468 -9.89 -24.08 -38.73
CA ILE A 468 -8.81 -23.42 -39.44
C ILE A 468 -9.36 -22.63 -40.62
N VAL A 469 -9.18 -21.32 -40.60
CA VAL A 469 -9.61 -20.36 -41.63
C VAL A 469 -8.40 -19.72 -42.31
N ALA A 470 -8.39 -19.73 -43.64
CA ALA A 470 -7.37 -19.04 -44.42
C ALA A 470 -7.63 -17.52 -44.36
N THR A 471 -6.65 -16.80 -43.82
CA THR A 471 -6.69 -15.35 -43.61
C THR A 471 -5.75 -14.64 -44.58
N GLN A 472 -6.17 -13.47 -45.05
CA GLN A 472 -5.38 -12.64 -45.96
C GLN A 472 -5.40 -11.18 -45.52
N VAL A 473 -4.20 -10.61 -45.33
CA VAL A 473 -4.00 -9.20 -45.03
C VAL A 473 -3.32 -8.53 -46.22
N ARG A 474 -3.77 -7.32 -46.57
CA ARG A 474 -3.14 -6.47 -47.59
C ARG A 474 -2.89 -5.08 -47.03
N ARG A 475 -1.66 -4.61 -47.14
CA ARG A 475 -1.19 -3.33 -46.59
C ARG A 475 -0.03 -2.79 -47.44
N HIS A 476 0.51 -1.62 -47.09
CA HIS A 476 1.62 -0.99 -47.82
C HIS A 476 2.68 -0.46 -46.86
N PHE A 477 3.90 -0.30 -47.38
CA PHE A 477 5.06 0.26 -46.68
C PHE A 477 5.93 1.03 -47.67
N SER A 478 6.84 1.87 -47.19
CA SER A 478 7.71 2.71 -48.01
C SER A 478 9.15 2.23 -47.99
N LEU A 479 9.79 2.18 -49.15
CA LEU A 479 11.24 2.09 -49.26
C LEU A 479 11.81 3.51 -49.31
N VAL A 480 12.72 3.84 -48.39
CA VAL A 480 13.38 5.15 -48.33
C VAL A 480 14.89 4.96 -48.56
N ARG A 481 15.52 5.87 -49.31
CA ARG A 481 16.97 5.85 -49.58
C ARG A 481 17.56 7.24 -49.52
#